data_AF-A0A241W2P2-F1
#
_entry.id   AF-A0A241W2P2-F1
#
_cell.length_a   1.000
_cell.length_b   1.000
_cell.length_c   1.000
_cell.angle_alpha   90.00
_cell.angle_beta   90.00
_cell.angle_gamma   90.00
#
_symmetry.space_group_name_H-M   'P 1'
#
loop_
_entity.id
_entity.type
_entity.pdbx_description
1 polymer ?
#
loop_
_entity_poly.entity_id
_entity_poly.type
_entity_poly.pdbx_seq_one_letter_code
_entity_poly.pdbx_strand_id
1 'polypeptide(L)'
;MSKIKKLKPIRFSDTFNSAEKNLAAGVVKKSAKIRGDYQEHGRSYYAVECGFCLGHFDAYKWSLRGGGKRCPHCGALMGSLFDMYQWAALVPNQTEKNRVKK
;
A
#
# COMPACT_ATOMS: atom_id res chain seq x y z
N MET A 1 12.38 4.37 -28.78
CA MET A 1 12.27 4.74 -27.34
C MET A 1 10.82 4.54 -26.90
N SER A 2 10.51 3.36 -26.37
CA SER A 2 9.16 3.04 -25.87
C SER A 2 8.84 3.95 -24.68
N LYS A 3 7.87 4.85 -24.83
CA LYS A 3 7.38 5.70 -23.73
C LYS A 3 6.91 4.77 -22.61
N ILE A 4 7.70 4.69 -21.53
CA ILE A 4 7.28 4.01 -20.30
C ILE A 4 6.04 4.78 -19.82
N LYS A 5 4.85 4.22 -20.05
CA LYS A 5 3.61 4.76 -19.51
C LYS A 5 3.78 4.71 -17.99
N LYS A 6 4.06 5.86 -17.36
CA LYS A 6 4.08 5.99 -15.90
C LYS A 6 2.73 5.48 -15.40
N LEU A 7 2.73 4.34 -14.72
CA LEU A 7 1.52 3.78 -14.14
C LEU A 7 0.97 4.78 -13.14
N LYS A 8 -0.34 5.03 -13.22
CA LYS A 8 -1.01 5.96 -12.31
C LYS A 8 -0.95 5.39 -10.89
N PRO A 9 -0.77 6.22 -9.85
CA PRO A 9 -0.87 5.76 -8.48
C PRO A 9 -2.24 5.14 -8.23
N ILE A 10 -2.27 3.97 -7.59
CA ILE A 10 -3.53 3.27 -7.28
C ILE A 10 -4.45 4.14 -6.42
N ARG A 11 -5.75 4.07 -6.70
CA ARG A 11 -6.84 4.69 -5.94
C ARG A 11 -7.83 3.63 -5.48
N PHE A 12 -8.65 3.92 -4.48
CA PHE A 12 -9.71 3.00 -4.03
C PHE A 12 -10.72 2.64 -5.12
N SER A 13 -11.00 3.56 -6.04
CA SER A 13 -11.83 3.28 -7.22
C SER A 13 -11.26 2.19 -8.11
N ASP A 14 -9.94 1.99 -8.05
CA ASP A 14 -9.22 1.08 -8.92
C ASP A 14 -9.04 -0.30 -8.27
N THR A 15 -9.34 -0.47 -6.97
CA THR A 15 -9.04 -1.72 -6.25
C THR A 15 -10.08 -2.82 -6.46
N PHE A 16 -11.33 -2.45 -6.71
CA PHE A 16 -12.45 -3.38 -6.76
C PHE A 16 -13.22 -3.25 -8.07
N ASN A 17 -13.46 -4.39 -8.72
CA ASN A 17 -14.34 -4.47 -9.87
C ASN A 17 -15.75 -4.79 -9.39
N SER A 18 -16.65 -3.80 -9.41
CA SER A 18 -18.05 -3.98 -8.99
C SER A 18 -18.82 -4.98 -9.86
N ALA A 19 -18.43 -5.16 -11.13
CA ALA A 19 -19.11 -6.09 -12.03
C ALA A 19 -18.82 -7.55 -11.66
N GLU A 20 -17.58 -7.85 -11.29
CA GLU A 20 -17.12 -9.21 -10.95
C GLU A 20 -17.12 -9.48 -9.44
N LYS A 21 -17.45 -8.47 -8.63
CA LYS A 21 -17.37 -8.48 -7.15
C LYS A 21 -16.01 -8.96 -6.61
N ASN A 22 -14.94 -8.71 -7.36
CA ASN A 22 -13.59 -9.18 -7.08
C ASN A 22 -12.57 -8.02 -7.14
N LEU A 23 -11.32 -8.31 -6.79
CA LEU A 23 -10.24 -7.36 -7.02
C LEU A 23 -10.11 -7.04 -8.51
N ALA A 24 -9.86 -5.77 -8.82
CA ALA A 24 -9.64 -5.35 -10.21
C ALA A 24 -8.40 -6.05 -10.81
N ALA A 25 -8.46 -6.30 -12.11
CA ALA A 25 -7.38 -6.95 -12.84
C ALA A 25 -6.06 -6.19 -12.66
N GLY A 26 -5.01 -6.90 -12.23
CA GLY A 26 -3.68 -6.32 -11.99
C GLY A 26 -3.52 -5.62 -10.64
N VAL A 27 -4.51 -5.67 -9.75
CA VAL A 27 -4.36 -5.22 -8.35
C VAL A 27 -3.97 -6.39 -7.46
N VAL A 28 -2.96 -6.19 -6.63
CA VAL A 28 -2.53 -7.13 -5.60
C VAL A 28 -2.96 -6.60 -4.24
N LYS A 29 -3.52 -7.49 -3.42
CA LYS A 29 -3.83 -7.23 -2.01
C LYS A 29 -2.79 -7.91 -1.12
N LYS A 30 -2.28 -7.17 -0.13
CA LYS A 30 -1.49 -7.70 0.99
C LYS A 30 -1.93 -7.05 2.28
N SER A 31 -1.78 -7.74 3.41
CA SER A 31 -2.05 -7.15 4.71
C SER A 31 -0.86 -6.30 5.19
N ALA A 32 -1.14 -5.14 5.76
CA ALA A 32 -0.13 -4.39 6.50
C ALA A 32 0.13 -5.05 7.85
N LYS A 33 1.36 -4.93 8.36
CA LYS A 33 1.70 -5.38 9.72
C LYS A 33 1.69 -4.18 10.66
N ILE A 34 0.81 -4.20 11.65
CA ILE A 34 0.74 -3.16 12.68
C ILE A 34 1.85 -3.44 13.69
N ARG A 35 2.77 -2.48 13.84
CA ARG A 35 3.88 -2.55 14.80
C ARG A 35 3.52 -1.90 16.13
N GLY A 36 2.63 -0.92 16.11
CA GLY A 36 2.14 -0.25 17.31
C GLY A 36 0.89 0.57 17.03
N ASP A 37 0.10 0.81 18.08
CA ASP A 37 -1.02 1.74 18.11
C ASP A 37 -0.67 2.83 19.14
N TYR A 38 -0.62 4.08 18.68
CA TYR A 38 -0.27 5.24 19.49
C TYR A 38 -1.45 6.21 19.55
N GLN A 39 -1.77 6.64 20.76
CA GLN A 39 -2.86 7.57 21.01
C GLN A 39 -2.50 8.48 22.20
N GLU A 40 -1.86 9.61 21.90
CA GLU A 40 -1.49 10.61 22.90
C GLU A 40 -1.92 12.01 22.46
N HIS A 41 -2.48 12.80 23.38
CA HIS A 41 -2.78 14.22 23.21
C HIS A 41 -3.40 14.61 21.84
N GLY A 42 -4.44 13.87 21.40
CA GLY A 42 -5.15 14.15 20.15
C GLY A 42 -4.46 13.66 18.87
N ARG A 43 -3.26 13.07 18.97
CA ARG A 43 -2.58 12.38 17.87
C ARG A 43 -2.82 10.88 17.99
N SER A 44 -3.64 10.34 17.09
CA SER A 44 -3.89 8.91 17.00
C SER A 44 -3.37 8.36 15.66
N TYR A 45 -2.41 7.44 15.72
CA TYR A 45 -1.80 6.82 14.54
C TYR A 45 -1.36 5.39 14.82
N TYR A 46 -1.31 4.60 13.76
CA TYR A 46 -0.69 3.28 13.76
C TYR A 46 0.73 3.40 13.21
N ALA A 47 1.70 2.77 13.86
CA ALA A 47 2.99 2.49 13.25
C ALA A 47 2.82 1.24 12.38
N VAL A 48 3.03 1.38 11.07
CA VAL A 48 2.69 0.36 10.09
C VAL A 48 3.91 -0.05 9.30
N GLU A 49 4.09 -1.35 9.13
CA GLU A 49 5.01 -1.94 8.17
C GLU A 49 4.25 -2.33 6.90
N CYS A 50 4.71 -1.81 5.76
CA CYS A 50 4.09 -2.07 4.48
C CYS A 50 4.27 -3.52 4.02
N GLY A 51 3.18 -4.24 3.75
CA GLY A 51 3.23 -5.62 3.27
C GLY A 51 3.91 -5.82 1.90
N PHE A 52 4.18 -4.75 1.15
CA PHE A 52 4.88 -4.81 -0.15
C PHE A 52 6.39 -4.57 -0.02
N CYS A 53 6.78 -3.35 0.37
CA CYS A 53 8.18 -2.96 0.41
C CYS A 53 8.86 -3.20 1.77
N LEU A 54 8.09 -3.61 2.79
CA LEU A 54 8.51 -3.73 4.18
C LEU A 54 9.00 -2.40 4.80
N GLY A 55 8.72 -1.28 4.15
CA GLY A 55 9.02 0.05 4.66
C GLY A 55 8.06 0.44 5.78
N HIS A 56 8.57 1.19 6.75
CA HIS A 56 7.80 1.64 7.91
C HIS A 56 7.23 3.04 7.66
N PHE A 57 6.01 3.28 8.12
CA PHE A 57 5.39 4.60 8.06
C PHE A 57 4.26 4.74 9.09
N ASP A 58 3.95 5.98 9.44
CA ASP A 58 2.84 6.29 10.36
C ASP A 58 1.55 6.55 9.59
N ALA A 59 0.48 5.86 10.02
CA ALA A 59 -0.85 5.99 9.46
C ALA A 59 -1.81 6.56 10.50
N TYR A 60 -2.12 7.86 10.38
CA TYR A 60 -3.10 8.51 11.24
C TYR A 60 -4.49 7.86 11.10
N LYS A 61 -5.16 7.59 12.23
CA LYS A 61 -6.46 6.89 12.25
C LYS A 61 -7.51 7.63 11.41
N TRP A 62 -7.52 8.97 11.46
CA TRP A 62 -8.42 9.81 10.67
C TRP A 62 -8.16 9.74 9.15
N SER A 63 -6.91 9.59 8.73
CA SER A 63 -6.56 9.45 7.31
C SER A 63 -7.04 8.11 6.76
N LEU A 64 -6.95 7.04 7.55
CA LEU A 64 -7.39 5.70 7.14
C LEU A 64 -8.90 5.63 6.87
N ARG A 65 -9.71 6.36 7.64
CA ARG A 65 -11.18 6.40 7.47
C ARG A 65 -11.63 7.25 6.28
N GLY A 66 -10.91 8.31 5.92
CA GLY A 66 -11.34 9.24 4.87
C GLY A 66 -11.00 8.80 3.44
N GLY A 67 -9.81 8.24 3.23
CA GLY A 67 -9.35 7.88 1.89
C GLY A 67 -8.10 7.02 1.87
N GLY A 68 -7.83 6.33 2.99
CA GLY A 68 -6.64 5.54 3.20
C GLY A 68 -5.35 6.34 3.34
N LYS A 69 -4.24 5.61 3.53
CA LYS A 69 -2.89 6.17 3.64
C LYS A 69 -1.99 5.51 2.61
N ARG A 70 -1.21 6.30 1.86
CA ARG A 70 -0.20 5.74 0.96
C ARG A 70 1.11 5.48 1.69
N CYS A 71 1.73 4.35 1.36
CA CYS A 71 3.10 4.08 1.75
C CYS A 71 4.04 5.06 1.02
N PRO A 72 4.89 5.80 1.73
CA PRO A 72 5.81 6.77 1.13
C PRO A 72 6.91 6.09 0.29
N HIS A 73 7.19 4.81 0.53
CA HIS A 73 8.30 4.10 -0.10
C HIS A 73 7.93 3.46 -1.45
N CYS A 74 6.73 2.88 -1.55
CA CYS A 74 6.29 2.16 -2.76
C CYS A 74 4.97 2.63 -3.35
N GLY A 75 4.33 3.64 -2.74
CA GLY A 75 3.07 4.19 -3.21
C GLY A 75 1.85 3.28 -3.04
N ALA A 76 1.98 2.14 -2.35
CA ALA A 76 0.86 1.25 -2.05
C ALA A 76 -0.19 1.96 -1.19
N LEU A 77 -1.47 1.69 -1.43
CA LEU A 77 -2.60 2.32 -0.75
C LEU A 77 -3.12 1.42 0.36
N MET A 78 -3.13 1.92 1.60
CA MET A 78 -3.64 1.24 2.78
C MET A 78 -5.06 1.71 3.12
N GLY A 79 -5.99 0.78 3.26
CA GLY A 79 -7.36 1.04 3.70
C GLY A 79 -7.57 0.99 5.20
N SER A 80 -8.81 1.25 5.61
CA SER A 80 -9.26 1.25 7.01
C SER A 80 -9.16 -0.12 7.68
N LEU A 81 -9.23 -1.21 6.92
CA LEU A 81 -9.07 -2.59 7.39
C LEU A 81 -7.62 -3.07 7.39
N PHE A 82 -6.65 -2.15 7.26
CA PHE A 82 -5.22 -2.45 7.17
C PHE A 82 -4.80 -3.28 5.94
N ASP A 83 -5.72 -3.47 5.00
CA ASP A 83 -5.44 -4.02 3.69
C ASP A 83 -4.66 -3.00 2.85
N MET A 84 -3.60 -3.47 2.20
CA MET A 84 -2.80 -2.69 1.26
C MET A 84 -3.03 -3.16 -0.17
N TYR A 85 -3.12 -2.21 -1.08
CA TYR A 85 -3.35 -2.42 -2.49
C TYR A 85 -2.25 -1.77 -3.32
N GLN A 86 -1.80 -2.46 -4.36
CA GLN A 86 -0.87 -1.92 -5.35
C GLN A 86 -1.06 -2.61 -6.70
N TRP A 87 -0.70 -1.92 -7.79
CA TRP A 87 -0.56 -2.53 -9.11
C TRP A 87 0.51 -3.61 -9.09
N ALA A 88 0.19 -4.81 -9.56
CA ALA A 88 1.13 -5.93 -9.68
C ALA A 88 2.43 -5.52 -10.38
N ALA A 89 2.33 -4.67 -11.42
CA ALA A 89 3.47 -4.17 -12.18
C ALA A 89 4.40 -3.22 -11.39
N LEU A 90 3.95 -2.65 -10.27
CA LEU A 90 4.75 -1.77 -9.41
C LEU A 90 5.23 -2.45 -8.13
N VAL A 91 4.81 -3.69 -7.89
CA VAL A 91 5.30 -4.44 -6.73
C VAL A 91 6.74 -4.83 -7.00
N PRO A 92 7.72 -4.36 -6.20
CA PRO A 92 9.09 -4.80 -6.36
C PRO A 92 9.13 -6.31 -6.10
N ASN A 93 9.51 -7.10 -7.11
CA ASN A 93 9.77 -8.52 -6.94
C ASN A 93 10.86 -8.65 -5.88
N GLN A 94 10.52 -9.23 -4.73
CA GLN A 94 11.47 -9.41 -3.62
C GLN A 94 12.72 -10.22 -4.02
N THR A 95 12.67 -10.88 -5.18
CA THR A 95 13.78 -11.61 -5.80
C THR A 95 14.98 -10.74 -6.18
N GLU A 96 14.83 -9.43 -6.40
CA GLU A 96 15.96 -8.59 -6.85
C GLU A 96 16.83 -8.03 -5.70
N LYS A 97 16.36 -8.07 -4.45
CA LYS A 97 17.15 -7.56 -3.30
C LYS A 97 18.31 -8.46 -2.88
N ASN A 98 18.39 -9.70 -3.39
CA ASN A 98 19.50 -10.62 -3.12
C ASN A 98 20.61 -10.64 -4.19
N ARG A 99 20.53 -9.80 -5.24
CA ARG A 99 21.54 -9.79 -6.31
C ARG A 99 22.63 -8.72 -6.19
N VAL A 100 22.58 -7.84 -5.18
CA VAL A 100 23.59 -6.77 -4.97
C VAL A 100 24.31 -6.92 -3.63
N LYS A 101 24.67 -8.16 -3.27
CA LYS A 101 25.67 -8.45 -2.25
C LYS A 101 26.51 -9.63 -2.71
N LYS A 102 27.37 -9.38 -3.70
CA LYS A 102 28.49 -10.27 -4.01
C LYS A 102 29.72 -9.40 -4.26
#